data_AF-A0A6B1DNP7-F1
#
_entry.id   AF-A0A6B1DNP7-F1
#
_cell.length_a   1.000
_cell.length_b   1.000
_cell.length_c   1.000
_cell.angle_alpha   90.00
_cell.angle_beta   90.00
_cell.angle_gamma   90.00
#
_symmetry.space_group_name_H-M   'P 1'
#
loop_
_entity.id
_entity.type
_entity.pdbx_description
1 polymer ?
#
loop_
_entity_poly.entity_id
_entity_poly.type
_entity_poly.pdbx_seq_one_letter_code
_entity_poly.pdbx_strand_id
1 'polypeptide(L)' 'MNRFVRRTGACAVFGFRTDVDWLPSAAFELLVLGYLQEVSFTKAGMRSLQRRVKREAPGLAKTLEFRMWPQAE' A
#
# COMPACT_ATOMS: atom_id res chain seq x y z
N MET A 1 -4.43 13.34 1.30
CA MET A 1 -3.39 12.55 0.62
C MET A 1 -3.31 12.80 -0.89
N ASN A 2 -4.41 12.79 -1.66
CA ASN A 2 -4.36 12.96 -3.13
C ASN A 2 -3.61 14.21 -3.63
N ARG A 3 -3.75 15.36 -2.94
CA ARG A 3 -2.98 16.58 -3.25
C ARG A 3 -1.46 16.36 -3.11
N PHE A 4 -1.03 15.64 -2.07
CA PHE A 4 0.39 15.34 -1.84
C PHE A 4 0.95 14.42 -2.92
N VAL A 5 0.24 13.34 -3.25
CA VAL A 5 0.63 12.39 -4.30
C VAL A 5 0.77 13.10 -5.65
N ARG A 6 -0.20 13.97 -6.00
CA ARG A 6 -0.12 14.80 -7.21
C ARG A 6 1.05 15.79 -7.21
N ARG A 7 1.27 16.50 -6.09
CA ARG A 7 2.33 17.52 -5.98
C ARG A 7 3.73 16.92 -6.06
N THR A 8 3.92 15.71 -5.52
CA THR A 8 5.22 15.04 -5.44
C THR A 8 5.54 14.20 -6.66
N GLY A 9 4.55 13.90 -7.51
CA GLY A 9 4.72 12.95 -8.61
C GLY A 9 4.84 11.49 -8.16
N ALA A 10 4.59 11.20 -6.88
CA ALA A 10 4.58 9.82 -6.39
C ALA A 10 3.48 9.00 -7.08
N CYS A 11 3.78 7.77 -7.46
CA CYS A 11 2.78 6.86 -8.05
C CYS A 11 1.73 6.40 -7.02
N ALA A 12 2.13 6.29 -5.76
CA ALA A 12 1.28 6.04 -4.61
C ALA A 12 1.99 6.43 -3.31
N VAL A 13 1.20 6.59 -2.25
CA VAL A 13 1.68 6.58 -0.86
C VAL A 13 0.93 5.48 -0.12
N PHE A 14 1.62 4.70 0.70
CA PHE A 14 1.01 3.69 1.55
C PHE A 14 1.73 3.58 2.90
N GLY A 15 1.04 3.01 3.87
CA GLY A 15 1.56 2.84 5.23
C GLY A 15 0.43 2.62 6.23
N PHE A 16 0.82 2.56 7.51
CA PHE A 16 -0.09 2.41 8.64
C PHE A 16 -0.59 3.79 9.10
N ARG A 17 -1.82 3.85 9.62
CA ARG A 17 -2.42 5.09 10.13
C ARG A 17 -2.19 5.34 11.61
N THR A 18 -1.78 4.31 12.33
CA THR A 18 -1.61 4.30 13.77
C THR A 18 -0.27 3.64 14.08
N ASP A 19 0.15 3.74 15.33
CA ASP A 19 1.20 2.87 15.83
C ASP A 19 0.72 1.42 15.77
N VAL A 20 1.62 0.53 15.37
CA VAL A 20 1.34 -0.89 15.16
C VAL A 20 2.44 -1.72 15.81
N ASP A 21 2.11 -2.93 16.24
CA ASP A 21 3.11 -3.88 16.73
C ASP A 21 4.11 -4.21 15.60
N TRP A 22 5.40 -4.21 15.95
CA TRP A 22 6.50 -4.36 15.00
C TRP A 22 6.47 -5.71 14.27
N LEU A 23 6.04 -6.79 14.92
CA LEU A 23 6.11 -8.12 14.33
C LEU A 23 5.06 -8.33 13.22
N PRO A 24 3.74 -8.09 13.44
CA PRO A 24 2.76 -8.24 12.38
C PRO A 24 2.91 -7.16 11.29
N SER A 25 3.40 -5.97 11.62
CA SER A 25 3.69 -4.93 10.62
C SER A 25 4.85 -5.33 9.71
N ALA A 26 5.96 -5.81 10.26
CA ALA A 26 7.09 -6.29 9.46
C ALA A 26 6.70 -7.46 8.54
N ALA A 27 5.95 -8.44 9.05
CA ALA A 27 5.45 -9.55 8.23
C ALA A 27 4.54 -9.07 7.09
N PHE A 28 3.67 -8.09 7.37
CA PHE A 28 2.81 -7.49 6.36
C PHE A 28 3.61 -6.68 5.33
N GLU A 29 4.62 -5.92 5.75
CA GLU A 29 5.50 -5.17 4.85
C GLU A 29 6.26 -6.10 3.90
N LEU A 30 6.75 -7.24 4.37
CA LEU A 30 7.39 -8.25 3.51
C LEU A 30 6.44 -8.77 2.42
N LEU A 31 5.16 -9.00 2.76
CA LEU A 31 4.14 -9.37 1.77
C LEU A 31 3.92 -8.25 0.74
N VAL A 32 3.78 -7.00 1.20
CA VAL A 32 3.60 -5.84 0.31
C VAL A 32 4.81 -5.64 -0.60
N LEU A 33 6.03 -5.76 -0.06
CA LEU A 33 7.29 -5.67 -0.81
C LEU A 33 7.44 -6.82 -1.82
N GLY A 34 6.98 -8.02 -1.49
CA GLY A 34 6.88 -9.12 -2.44
C GLY A 34 5.97 -8.77 -3.62
N TYR A 35 4.76 -8.29 -3.33
CA TYR A 35 3.80 -7.90 -4.39
C TYR A 35 4.27 -6.70 -5.22
N LEU A 36 5.02 -5.78 -4.61
CA LEU A 36 5.61 -4.62 -5.29
C LEU A 36 6.57 -5.02 -6.40
N GLN A 37 7.31 -6.12 -6.25
CA GLN A 37 8.25 -6.61 -7.25
C GLN A 37 7.55 -7.14 -8.52
N GLU A 38 6.27 -7.48 -8.42
CA GLU A 38 5.49 -8.04 -9.52
C GLU A 38 4.64 -6.99 -10.28
N VAL A 39 4.75 -5.70 -9.91
CA VAL A 39 3.99 -4.61 -10.55
C VAL A 39 4.90 -3.49 -11.04
N SER A 40 4.54 -2.87 -12.16
CA SER A 40 5.24 -1.67 -12.61
C SER A 40 4.91 -0.48 -11.70
N PHE A 41 5.89 0.42 -11.49
CA PHE A 41 5.68 1.67 -10.74
C PHE A 41 4.96 2.71 -11.59
N THR A 42 3.69 2.44 -11.85
CA THR A 42 2.75 3.29 -12.59
C THR A 42 1.44 3.39 -11.82
N LYS A 43 0.56 4.34 -12.19
CA LYS A 43 -0.78 4.45 -11.58
C LYS A 43 -1.56 3.13 -11.65
N ALA A 44 -1.49 2.43 -12.79
CA ALA A 44 -2.16 1.15 -12.99
C ALA A 44 -1.56 0.04 -12.12
N GLY A 45 -0.23 -0.05 -12.06
CA GLY A 45 0.45 -1.04 -11.22
C GLY A 45 0.18 -0.84 -9.74
N MET A 46 0.16 0.41 -9.26
CA MET A 46 -0.20 0.71 -7.87
C MET A 46 -1.66 0.38 -7.53
N ARG A 47 -2.59 0.58 -8.48
CA ARG A 47 -3.98 0.11 -8.31
C ARG A 47 -4.06 -1.42 -8.27
N SER A 48 -3.26 -2.12 -9.07
CA SER A 48 -3.16 -3.59 -9.04
C SER A 48 -2.65 -4.08 -7.68
N LEU A 49 -1.56 -3.48 -7.17
CA LEU A 49 -1.01 -3.76 -5.84
C LEU A 49 -2.07 -3.56 -4.76
N GLN A 50 -2.78 -2.43 -4.77
CA GLN A 50 -3.83 -2.14 -3.79
C GLN A 50 -4.92 -3.22 -3.79
N ARG A 51 -5.35 -3.69 -4.96
CA ARG A 51 -6.34 -4.77 -5.08
C ARG A 51 -5.79 -6.09 -4.56
N ARG A 52 -4.54 -6.42 -4.86
CA ARG A 52 -3.88 -7.64 -4.39
C ARG A 52 -3.76 -7.66 -2.86
N VAL A 53 -3.28 -6.58 -2.25
CA VAL A 53 -3.21 -6.44 -0.78
C VAL A 53 -4.58 -6.66 -0.13
N LYS A 54 -5.64 -6.05 -0.69
CA LYS A 54 -7.02 -6.22 -0.20
C LYS A 54 -7.56 -7.64 -0.37
N ARG A 55 -7.07 -8.40 -1.36
CA ARG A 55 -7.51 -9.76 -1.64
C ARG A 55 -6.77 -10.80 -0.80
N GLU A 56 -5.44 -10.69 -0.76
CA GLU A 56 -4.57 -11.70 -0.14
C GLU A 56 -4.37 -11.48 1.37
N ALA A 57 -4.49 -10.23 1.84
CA ALA A 57 -4.25 -9.89 3.25
C ALA A 57 -5.31 -8.94 3.86
N PRO A 58 -6.63 -9.14 3.64
CA PRO A 58 -7.67 -8.22 4.10
C PRO A 58 -7.70 -8.06 5.64
N GLY A 59 -7.49 -9.16 6.37
CA GLY A 59 -7.48 -9.16 7.83
C GLY A 59 -6.34 -8.33 8.39
N LEU A 60 -5.09 -8.64 7.97
CA LEU A 60 -3.91 -7.88 8.38
C LEU A 60 -3.97 -6.41 7.95
N ALA A 61 -4.39 -6.12 6.72
CA ALA A 61 -4.54 -4.75 6.25
C ALA A 61 -5.56 -3.95 7.07
N LYS A 62 -6.64 -4.61 7.54
CA LYS A 62 -7.63 -3.99 8.43
C LYS A 62 -7.06 -3.78 9.84
N THR A 63 -6.45 -4.81 10.43
CA THR A 63 -5.90 -4.77 11.79
C THR A 63 -4.78 -3.73 11.94
N LEU A 64 -3.91 -3.62 10.94
CA LEU A 64 -2.80 -2.66 10.94
C LEU A 64 -3.22 -1.25 10.46
N GLU A 65 -4.51 -1.03 10.22
CA GLU A 65 -5.03 0.18 9.57
C GLU A 65 -4.26 0.60 8.31
N PHE A 66 -3.77 -0.38 7.54
CA PHE A 66 -2.98 -0.10 6.35
C PHE A 66 -3.83 0.61 5.30
N ARG A 67 -3.30 1.71 4.78
CA ARG A 67 -3.94 2.49 3.72
C ARG A 67 -2.98 2.69 2.57
N MET A 68 -3.57 2.83 1.38
CA MET A 68 -2.85 3.10 0.16
C MET A 68 -3.64 4.13 -0.66
N TRP A 69 -2.95 5.18 -1.09
CA TRP A 69 -3.47 6.25 -1.93
C TRP A 69 -2.67 6.27 -3.24
N PRO A 70 -3.09 5.48 -4.24
CA PRO A 70 -2.53 5.59 -5.59
C PRO A 70 -2.86 6.97 -6.16
N GLN A 71 -2.03 7.44 -7.09
CA GLN A 71 -2.26 8.70 -7.78
C GLN A 71 -3.63 8.66 -8.48
N ALA A 72 -4.48 9.66 -8.18
CA ALA A 72 -5.76 9.86 -8.84
C ALA A 72 -5.56 10.32 -10.30
N GLU A 73 -6.64 10.33 -11.08
CA GLU A 73 -6.67 10.96 -12.41
C GLU A 73 -6.29 12.44 -12.31
#